data_AF-A0A0W1RCQ5-F1
#
_entry.id   AF-A0A0W1RCQ5-F1
#
_cell.length_a   1.000
_cell.length_b   1.000
_cell.length_c   1.000
_cell.angle_alpha   90.00
_cell.angle_beta   90.00
_cell.angle_gamma   90.00
#
_symmetry.space_group_name_H-M   'P 1'
#
loop_
_entity.id
_entity.type
_entity.pdbx_description
1 polymer ?
#
loop_
_entity_poly.entity_id
_entity_poly.type
_entity_poly.pdbx_seq_one_letter_code
_entity_poly.pdbx_strand_id
1 'polypeptide(L)'
;MVPPTPLFGALPGGPELTIILLILAVPIGAGLFVYYDAKNHGMAYAPAWALGVTALFFAGFLPGIPAFFAYVYVREKQARSGTPRPNVGDD
;
A
#
# COMPACT_ATOMS: atom_id res chain seq x y z
N MET A 1 18.13 5.25 46.02
CA MET A 1 17.84 4.46 44.80
C MET A 1 17.17 5.40 43.82
N VAL A 2 17.74 5.63 42.64
CA VAL A 2 17.12 6.47 41.61
C VAL A 2 16.16 5.59 40.81
N PRO A 3 14.86 5.94 40.71
CA PRO A 3 13.93 5.16 39.91
C PRO A 3 14.35 5.22 38.43
N PRO A 4 14.17 4.13 37.66
CA PRO A 4 14.46 4.15 36.24
C PRO A 4 13.57 5.20 35.57
N THR A 5 14.18 6.13 34.85
CA THR A 5 13.46 7.13 34.06
C THR A 5 12.70 6.40 32.96
N PRO A 6 11.36 6.53 32.88
CA PRO A 6 10.61 5.87 31.82
C PRO A 6 11.03 6.47 30.48
N LEU A 7 11.25 5.60 29.48
CA LEU A 7 11.64 6.00 28.13
C LEU A 7 10.58 6.88 27.45
N PHE A 8 9.34 6.86 27.96
CA PHE A 8 8.19 7.61 27.48
C PHE A 8 7.43 8.21 28.68
N GLY A 9 7.10 9.50 28.63
CA GLY A 9 6.28 10.16 29.65
C GLY A 9 4.83 9.63 29.67
N ALA A 10 4.03 10.12 30.61
CA ALA A 10 2.62 9.70 30.76
C ALA A 10 1.72 10.10 29.58
N LEU A 11 2.14 11.10 28.78
CA LEU A 11 1.45 11.55 27.57
C LEU A 11 2.41 11.44 26.39
N PRO A 12 1.95 10.94 25.23
CA PRO A 12 2.76 10.92 24.01
C PRO A 12 3.06 12.36 23.57
N GLY A 13 4.34 12.62 23.28
CA GLY A 13 4.82 13.91 22.80
C GLY A 13 4.78 14.01 21.28
N GLY A 14 5.43 15.05 20.74
CA GLY A 14 5.48 15.32 19.30
C GLY A 14 6.02 14.14 18.47
N PRO A 15 7.17 13.53 18.83
CA PRO A 15 7.71 12.38 18.10
C PRO A 15 6.77 11.17 18.12
N GLU A 16 6.17 10.84 19.25
CA GLU A 16 5.27 9.70 19.41
C GLU A 16 3.98 9.89 18.60
N LEU A 17 3.38 11.08 18.67
CA LEU A 17 2.22 11.44 17.85
C LEU A 17 2.55 11.38 16.36
N THR A 18 3.76 11.78 15.97
CA THR A 18 4.23 11.68 14.59
C THR A 18 4.31 10.22 14.15
N ILE A 19 4.86 9.33 14.99
CA ILE A 19 4.93 7.90 14.68
C ILE A 19 3.53 7.30 14.56
N ILE A 20 2.63 7.59 15.50
CA ILE A 20 1.23 7.14 15.44
C ILE A 20 0.57 7.64 14.16
N LEU A 21 0.76 8.92 13.82
CA LEU A 21 0.22 9.50 12.60
C LEU A 21 0.76 8.77 11.36
N LEU A 22 2.05 8.44 11.30
CA LEU A 22 2.64 7.70 10.18
C LEU A 22 2.06 6.28 10.08
N ILE A 23 1.89 5.59 11.21
CA ILE A 23 1.28 4.25 11.26
C ILE A 23 -0.16 4.26 10.75
N LEU A 24 -0.90 5.36 10.92
CA LEU A 24 -2.26 5.50 10.40
C LEU A 24 -2.28 6.01 8.94
N ALA A 25 -1.49 7.03 8.65
CA ALA A 25 -1.51 7.73 7.37
C ALA A 25 -0.90 6.89 6.24
N VAL A 26 0.15 6.10 6.51
CA VAL A 26 0.80 5.28 5.47
C VAL A 26 -0.13 4.19 4.92
N PRO A 27 -0.80 3.34 5.73
CA PRO A 27 -1.75 2.36 5.22
C PRO A 27 -2.91 3.01 4.45
N ILE A 28 -3.48 4.08 5.00
CA ILE A 28 -4.61 4.80 4.38
C ILE A 28 -4.18 5.42 3.05
N GLY A 29 -3.04 6.09 3.03
CA GLY A 29 -2.48 6.71 1.83
C GLY A 29 -2.17 5.69 0.74
N ALA A 30 -1.58 4.56 1.10
CA ALA A 30 -1.31 3.46 0.17
C ALA A 30 -2.62 2.90 -0.41
N GLY A 31 -3.64 2.68 0.41
CA GLY A 31 -4.96 2.23 -0.02
C GLY A 31 -5.65 3.19 -1.00
N LEU A 32 -5.66 4.48 -0.66
CA LEU A 32 -6.23 5.52 -1.52
C LEU A 32 -5.49 5.61 -2.86
N PHE A 33 -4.16 5.57 -2.82
CA PHE A 33 -3.35 5.53 -4.04
C PHE A 33 -3.73 4.33 -4.91
N VAL A 34 -3.76 3.12 -4.34
CA VAL A 34 -4.13 1.90 -5.06
C VAL A 34 -5.55 2.00 -5.64
N TYR A 35 -6.50 2.57 -4.89
CA TYR A 35 -7.86 2.74 -5.38
C TYR A 35 -7.96 3.64 -6.61
N TYR A 36 -7.38 4.83 -6.54
CA TYR A 36 -7.41 5.79 -7.65
C TYR A 36 -6.61 5.28 -8.85
N ASP A 37 -5.45 4.70 -8.61
CA ASP A 37 -4.61 4.10 -9.65
C ASP A 37 -5.35 2.94 -10.35
N ALA A 38 -6.02 2.07 -9.58
CA ALA A 38 -6.76 0.93 -10.13
C ALA A 38 -7.96 1.39 -10.98
N LYS A 39 -8.68 2.43 -10.52
CA LYS A 39 -9.77 3.05 -11.29
C LYS A 39 -9.27 3.66 -12.60
N ASN A 40 -8.15 4.37 -12.57
CA ASN A 40 -7.57 5.02 -13.74
C ASN A 40 -7.10 4.00 -14.80
N HIS A 41 -6.69 2.80 -14.38
CA HIS A 41 -6.24 1.72 -15.26
C HIS A 41 -7.36 0.73 -15.65
N GLY A 42 -8.62 0.99 -15.27
CA GLY A 42 -9.74 0.09 -15.58
C GLY A 42 -9.59 -1.30 -14.95
N MET A 43 -8.92 -1.40 -13.80
CA MET A 43 -8.69 -2.67 -13.11
C MET A 43 -10.00 -3.19 -12.52
N ALA A 44 -10.26 -4.49 -12.68
CA ALA A 44 -11.35 -5.14 -11.97
C ALA A 44 -11.10 -5.12 -10.46
N TYR A 45 -12.17 -5.01 -9.68
CA TYR A 45 -12.13 -5.08 -8.21
C TYR A 45 -11.20 -4.04 -7.54
N ALA A 46 -11.13 -2.82 -8.06
CA ALA A 46 -10.37 -1.71 -7.46
C ALA A 46 -10.59 -1.52 -5.94
N PRO A 47 -11.83 -1.61 -5.39
CA PRO A 47 -12.03 -1.54 -3.94
C PRO A 47 -11.36 -2.69 -3.16
N ALA A 48 -11.37 -3.91 -3.71
CA ALA A 48 -10.77 -5.06 -3.05
C ALA A 48 -9.23 -4.94 -2.98
N TRP A 49 -8.61 -4.45 -4.06
CA TRP A 49 -7.17 -4.16 -4.06
C TRP A 49 -6.79 -3.11 -3.02
N ALA A 50 -7.53 -2.00 -2.98
CA ALA A 50 -7.29 -0.93 -2.02
C ALA A 50 -7.43 -1.40 -0.57
N LEU A 51 -8.52 -2.13 -0.26
CA LEU A 51 -8.76 -2.67 1.07
C LEU A 51 -7.73 -3.74 1.45
N GLY A 52 -7.37 -4.63 0.53
CA GLY A 52 -6.37 -5.66 0.75
C GLY A 52 -5.00 -5.07 1.10
N VAL A 53 -4.54 -4.09 0.32
CA VAL A 53 -3.26 -3.40 0.59
C VAL A 53 -3.32 -2.65 1.92
N THR A 54 -4.41 -1.92 2.18
CA THR A 54 -4.59 -1.17 3.44
C THR A 54 -4.55 -2.10 4.66
N ALA A 55 -5.32 -3.20 4.62
CA ALA A 55 -5.41 -4.16 5.71
C ALA A 55 -4.05 -4.84 5.96
N LEU A 56 -3.31 -5.18 4.92
CA LEU A 56 -1.99 -5.79 5.05
C LEU A 56 -0.97 -4.80 5.61
N PHE A 57 -1.02 -3.52 5.26
CA PHE A 57 -0.18 -2.50 5.91
C PHE A 57 -0.51 -2.33 7.40
N PHE A 58 -1.79 -2.39 7.79
CA PHE A 58 -2.18 -2.41 9.20
C PHE A 58 -1.75 -3.68 9.95
N ALA A 59 -1.71 -4.82 9.27
CA ALA A 59 -1.12 -6.05 9.82
C ALA A 59 0.42 -5.97 9.95
N GLY A 60 1.04 -5.07 9.21
CA GLY A 60 2.45 -4.71 9.31
C GLY A 60 3.09 -4.40 7.95
N PHE A 61 4.28 -3.81 7.97
CA PHE A 61 5.01 -3.51 6.73
C PHE A 61 5.43 -4.78 5.96
N LEU A 62 5.77 -5.87 6.67
CA LEU A 62 6.16 -7.14 6.05
C LEU A 62 5.07 -7.73 5.15
N PRO A 63 3.79 -7.79 5.56
CA PRO A 63 2.71 -8.18 4.65
C PRO A 63 2.26 -7.06 3.70
N GLY A 64 2.31 -5.78 4.13
CA GLY A 64 1.83 -4.65 3.33
C GLY A 64 2.64 -4.36 2.07
N ILE A 65 3.98 -4.39 2.18
CA ILE A 65 4.88 -4.10 1.06
C ILE A 65 4.70 -5.12 -0.09
N PRO A 66 4.74 -6.44 0.15
CA PRO A 66 4.45 -7.43 -0.89
C PRO A 66 3.06 -7.29 -1.50
N ALA A 67 2.03 -6.94 -0.71
CA ALA A 67 0.69 -6.72 -1.22
C ALA A 67 0.64 -5.57 -2.24
N PHE A 68 1.32 -4.47 -1.93
CA PHE A 68 1.45 -3.33 -2.83
C PHE A 68 2.19 -3.71 -4.12
N PHE A 69 3.29 -4.44 -4.02
CA PHE A 69 4.01 -4.91 -5.22
C PHE A 69 3.20 -5.91 -6.04
N ALA A 70 2.42 -6.78 -5.40
CA ALA A 70 1.51 -7.69 -6.09
C ALA A 70 0.47 -6.91 -6.91
N TYR A 71 -0.11 -5.85 -6.33
CA TYR A 71 -1.01 -4.94 -7.05
C TYR A 71 -0.32 -4.34 -8.29
N VAL A 72 0.86 -3.73 -8.11
CA VAL A 72 1.63 -3.10 -9.20
C VAL A 72 1.94 -4.10 -10.32
N TYR A 73 2.35 -5.31 -9.95
CA TYR A 73 2.67 -6.38 -10.90
C TYR A 73 1.45 -6.83 -11.72
N VAL A 74 0.30 -7.02 -11.08
CA VAL A 74 -0.95 -7.41 -11.77
C VAL A 74 -1.42 -6.29 -12.70
N ARG A 75 -1.35 -5.03 -12.24
CA ARG A 75 -1.65 -3.86 -13.06
C ARG A 75 -0.80 -3.81 -14.33
N GLU A 76 0.51 -4.00 -14.20
CA GLU A 76 1.41 -4.01 -15.37
C GLU A 76 1.12 -5.16 -16.33
N LYS A 77 0.78 -6.34 -15.82
CA LYS A 77 0.37 -7.46 -16.66
C LYS A 77 -0.87 -7.13 -17.47
N GLN A 78 -1.88 -6.52 -16.84
CA GLN A 78 -3.10 -6.11 -17.54
C GLN A 78 -2.80 -5.08 -18.64
N ALA A 79 -1.95 -4.09 -18.37
CA ALA A 79 -1.54 -3.08 -19.36
C ALA A 79 -0.85 -3.70 -20.58
N ARG A 80 0.04 -4.69 -20.38
CA ARG A 80 0.73 -5.39 -21.47
C ARG A 80 -0.22 -6.27 -22.30
N SER A 81 -1.15 -6.96 -21.65
CA SER A 81 -2.12 -7.83 -22.32
C SER A 81 -3.12 -7.06 -23.19
N GLY A 82 -3.37 -5.78 -22.89
CA GLY A 82 -4.24 -4.91 -23.69
C GLY A 82 -3.58 -4.36 -24.97
N THR A 83 -2.27 -4.57 -25.16
CA THR A 83 -1.56 -4.11 -26.37
C THR A 83 -1.69 -5.16 -27.48
N PRO A 84 -2.30 -4.86 -28.64
CA PRO A 84 -2.32 -5.78 -29.78
C PRO A 84 -0.89 -6.17 -30.15
N ARG A 85 -0.60 -7.46 -30.29
CA ARG A 85 0.69 -7.89 -30.86
C ARG A 85 0.76 -7.37 -32.31
N PRO A 86 1.90 -6.79 -32.74
CA PRO A 86 2.13 -6.62 -34.16
C PRO A 86 1.96 -7.99 -34.83
N ASN A 87 1.22 -8.02 -35.93
CA ASN A 87 1.15 -9.16 -36.81
C ASN A 87 2.58 -9.49 -37.26
N VAL A 88 3.23 -10.42 -36.58
CA VAL A 88 4.37 -11.12 -37.17
C VAL A 88 3.75 -11.90 -38.31
N GLY A 89 3.94 -11.38 -39.52
CA GLY A 89 3.53 -12.05 -40.74
C GLY A 89 4.12 -13.46 -40.74
N ASP A 90 3.27 -14.41 -41.04
CA ASP A 90 3.71 -15.71 -41.52
C ASP A 90 4.11 -15.49 -42.99
N ASP A 91 5.36 -15.12 -43.24
CA ASP A 91 6.01 -15.14 -44.57
C ASP A 91 7.08 -16.24 -44.65
#